data_AF-A0A0B3AR68-F1
#
_entry.id   AF-A0A0B3AR68-F1
#
_cell.length_a   1.000
_cell.length_b   1.000
_cell.length_c   1.000
_cell.angle_alpha   90.00
_cell.angle_beta   90.00
_cell.angle_gamma   90.00
#
_symmetry.space_group_name_H-M   'P 1'
#
loop_
_entity.id
_entity.type
_entity.pdbx_description
1 polymer ?
#
loop_
_entity_poly.entity_id
_entity_poly.type
_entity_poly.pdbx_seq_one_letter_code
_entity_poly.pdbx_strand_id
1 'polypeptide(L)'
;MLVEEKGVSQKQAARLLGLTEAAISQYAHGKRGSEVVFSESVMDEVRESADTIIREKGSRSGVVAEIYRICRLTNVKQILCDMHRRKSKGLDSCTICFDDKELVQIKNIKS
;
A
#
# COMPACT_ATOMS: atom_id res chain seq x y z
N MET A 1 13.05 2.63 -0.75
CA MET A 1 12.77 2.25 0.66
C MET A 1 13.39 0.96 1.20
N LEU A 2 12.79 -0.25 1.15
CA LEU A 2 13.45 -1.46 1.72
C LEU A 2 14.81 -1.75 1.07
N VAL A 3 14.84 -1.72 -0.26
CA VAL A 3 16.08 -1.98 -1.03
C VAL A 3 16.96 -0.74 -1.06
N GLU A 4 16.43 0.39 -1.51
CA GLU A 4 17.21 1.60 -1.78
C GLU A 4 17.62 2.38 -0.52
N GLU A 5 16.80 2.41 0.54
CA GLU A 5 17.08 3.23 1.73
C GLU A 5 17.55 2.37 2.91
N LYS A 6 16.97 1.18 3.11
CA LYS A 6 17.30 0.27 4.22
C LYS A 6 18.37 -0.77 3.84
N GLY A 7 18.87 -0.74 2.60
CA GLY A 7 19.97 -1.60 2.14
C GLY A 7 19.63 -3.10 2.07
N VAL A 8 18.35 -3.47 2.10
CA VAL A 8 17.92 -4.86 2.07
C VAL A 8 18.04 -5.41 0.65
N SER A 9 18.67 -6.56 0.45
CA SER A 9 18.73 -7.20 -0.88
C SER A 9 17.32 -7.49 -1.43
N GLN A 10 17.14 -7.47 -2.75
CA GLN A 10 15.84 -7.80 -3.38
C GLN A 10 15.32 -9.18 -2.94
N LYS A 11 16.23 -10.16 -2.83
CA LYS A 11 15.96 -11.50 -2.32
C LYS A 11 15.41 -11.49 -0.89
N GLN A 12 15.97 -10.66 -0.02
CA GLN A 12 15.51 -10.55 1.36
C GLN A 12 14.21 -9.74 1.47
N ALA A 13 14.05 -8.69 0.67
CA ALA A 13 12.79 -7.94 0.59
C ALA A 13 11.63 -8.83 0.14
N ALA A 14 11.87 -9.69 -0.87
CA ALA A 14 10.90 -10.68 -1.32
C ALA A 14 10.46 -11.63 -0.19
N ARG A 15 11.40 -12.14 0.61
CA ARG A 15 11.10 -12.96 1.79
C ARG A 15 10.31 -12.19 2.85
N LEU A 16 10.73 -10.98 3.20
CA LEU A 16 10.08 -10.16 4.23
C LEU A 16 8.63 -9.84 3.87
N LEU A 17 8.34 -9.59 2.60
CA LEU A 17 7.01 -9.21 2.12
C LEU A 17 6.15 -10.41 1.69
N GLY A 18 6.72 -11.63 1.64
CA GLY A 18 6.03 -12.81 1.10
C GLY A 18 5.73 -12.71 -0.40
N LEU A 19 6.62 -12.06 -1.16
CA LEU A 19 6.52 -11.84 -2.61
C LEU A 19 7.62 -12.60 -3.36
N THR A 20 7.54 -12.60 -4.70
CA THR A 20 8.62 -13.11 -5.55
C THR A 20 9.69 -12.04 -5.79
N GLU A 21 10.95 -12.45 -5.98
CA GLU A 21 12.03 -11.53 -6.36
C GLU A 21 11.71 -10.78 -7.66
N ALA A 22 11.07 -11.48 -8.62
CA ALA A 22 10.58 -10.86 -9.84
C ALA A 22 9.58 -9.73 -9.57
N ALA A 23 8.65 -9.89 -8.61
CA ALA A 23 7.74 -8.82 -8.25
C ALA A 23 8.47 -7.59 -7.69
N ILE A 24 9.48 -7.81 -6.82
CA ILE A 24 10.32 -6.72 -6.29
C ILE A 24 11.04 -5.98 -7.42
N SER A 25 11.68 -6.72 -8.33
CA SER A 25 12.38 -6.15 -9.49
C SER A 25 11.44 -5.30 -10.37
N GLN A 26 10.20 -5.73 -10.59
CA GLN A 26 9.24 -4.98 -11.39
C GLN A 26 8.86 -3.63 -10.76
N TYR A 27 8.73 -3.55 -9.43
CA TYR A 27 8.53 -2.27 -8.75
C TYR A 27 9.80 -1.41 -8.72
N ALA A 28 10.96 -2.00 -8.43
CA ALA A 28 12.23 -1.28 -8.37
C ALA A 28 12.63 -0.65 -9.72
N HIS A 29 12.30 -1.30 -10.85
CA HIS A 29 12.52 -0.75 -12.18
C HIS A 29 11.36 0.11 -12.72
N GLY A 30 10.38 0.46 -11.88
CA GLY A 30 9.25 1.31 -12.28
C GLY A 30 8.34 0.70 -13.34
N LYS A 31 8.40 -0.62 -13.57
CA LYS A 31 7.48 -1.32 -14.49
C LYS A 31 6.07 -1.46 -13.91
N ARG A 32 5.93 -1.29 -12.59
CA ARG A 32 4.67 -1.22 -11.86
C ARG A 32 4.71 -0.05 -10.88
N GLY A 33 3.57 0.63 -10.72
CA GLY A 33 3.40 1.70 -9.72
C GLY A 33 4.07 3.03 -10.03
N SER A 34 4.78 3.17 -11.16
CA SER A 34 5.48 4.41 -11.55
C SER A 34 4.56 5.59 -11.88
N GLU A 35 3.27 5.32 -12.14
CA GLU A 35 2.25 6.34 -12.38
C GLU A 35 1.80 7.07 -11.09
N VAL A 36 2.12 6.50 -9.92
CA VAL A 36 1.69 7.00 -8.61
C VAL A 36 2.86 7.68 -7.91
N VAL A 37 2.67 8.95 -7.56
CA VAL A 37 3.63 9.70 -6.75
C VAL A 37 2.98 9.94 -5.39
N PHE A 38 3.59 9.41 -4.34
CA PHE A 38 3.14 9.62 -2.96
C PHE A 38 3.70 10.95 -2.43
N SER A 39 2.93 11.63 -1.58
CA SER A 39 3.45 12.78 -0.84
C SER A 39 4.53 12.35 0.14
N GLU A 40 5.41 13.27 0.55
CA GLU A 40 6.46 12.96 1.53
C GLU A 40 5.87 12.40 2.83
N SER A 41 4.74 12.96 3.29
CA SER A 41 4.04 12.47 4.48
C SER A 41 3.59 11.00 4.35
N VAL A 42 3.20 10.54 3.16
CA VAL A 42 2.86 9.14 2.95
C VAL A 42 4.13 8.30 2.84
N MET A 43 5.20 8.83 2.24
CA MET A 43 6.49 8.15 2.20
C MET A 43 7.08 7.93 3.59
N ASP A 44 6.91 8.87 4.52
CA ASP A 44 7.31 8.71 5.92
C ASP A 44 6.58 7.55 6.61
N GLU A 45 5.27 7.44 6.40
CA GLU A 45 4.46 6.32 6.89
C GLU A 45 4.91 4.99 6.30
N VAL A 46 5.26 4.98 5.01
CA VAL A 46 5.77 3.81 4.32
C VAL A 46 7.12 3.43 4.94
N ARG A 47 8.01 4.40 5.23
CA ARG A 47 9.33 4.16 5.89
C ARG A 47 9.19 3.55 7.26
N GLU A 48 8.27 4.06 8.08
CA GLU A 48 7.95 3.49 9.38
C GLU A 48 7.49 2.03 9.27
N SER A 49 6.62 1.75 8.29
CA SER A 49 6.18 0.38 8.04
C SER A 49 7.32 -0.55 7.59
N ALA A 50 8.29 -0.08 6.80
CA ALA A 50 9.47 -0.89 6.48
C ALA A 50 10.30 -1.21 7.72
N ASP A 51 10.53 -0.23 8.60
CA ASP A 51 11.27 -0.46 9.84
C ASP A 51 10.56 -1.46 10.75
N THR A 52 9.24 -1.37 10.85
CA THR A 52 8.41 -2.33 11.58
C THR A 52 8.49 -3.73 10.96
N ILE A 53 8.35 -3.85 9.64
CA ILE A 53 8.45 -5.14 8.93
C ILE A 53 9.83 -5.78 9.13
N ILE A 54 10.91 -5.00 9.06
CA ILE A 54 12.27 -5.50 9.32
C ILE A 54 12.41 -5.97 10.78
N ARG A 55 11.97 -5.14 11.74
CA ARG A 55 12.05 -5.43 13.18
C ARG A 55 11.28 -6.71 13.53
N GLU A 56 10.11 -6.92 12.93
CA GLU A 56 9.29 -8.11 13.11
C GLU A 56 9.68 -9.28 12.21
N LYS A 57 10.80 -9.18 11.49
CA LYS A 57 11.33 -10.22 10.60
C LYS A 57 10.35 -10.68 9.52
N GLY A 58 9.47 -9.78 9.05
CA GLY A 58 8.49 -10.08 8.01
C GLY A 58 7.41 -11.05 8.46
N SER A 59 6.99 -10.98 9.73
CA SER A 59 5.84 -11.77 10.21
C SER A 59 4.63 -11.54 9.30
N ARG A 60 3.94 -12.61 8.89
CA ARG A 60 2.83 -12.48 7.92
C ARG A 60 1.73 -11.56 8.45
N SER A 61 1.42 -11.67 9.74
CA SER A 61 0.45 -10.79 10.41
C SER A 61 0.93 -9.34 10.46
N GLY A 62 2.21 -9.09 10.77
CA GLY A 62 2.79 -7.75 10.83
C GLY A 62 2.80 -7.05 9.46
N VAL A 63 3.21 -7.77 8.42
CA VAL A 63 3.18 -7.24 7.04
C VAL A 63 1.75 -6.86 6.63
N VAL A 64 0.78 -7.73 6.89
CA VAL A 64 -0.64 -7.45 6.58
C VAL A 64 -1.16 -6.27 7.42
N ALA A 65 -0.80 -6.19 8.69
CA ALA A 65 -1.20 -5.09 9.57
C ALA A 65 -0.66 -3.74 9.05
N GLU A 66 0.62 -3.68 8.66
CA GLU A 66 1.23 -2.46 8.12
C GLU A 66 0.64 -2.05 6.77
N ILE A 67 0.35 -3.00 5.88
CA ILE A 67 -0.36 -2.72 4.62
C ILE A 67 -1.73 -2.10 4.94
N TYR A 68 -2.48 -2.68 5.86
CA TYR A 68 -3.80 -2.18 6.24
C TYR A 68 -3.72 -0.79 6.89
N ARG A 69 -2.72 -0.56 7.73
CA ARG A 69 -2.43 0.75 8.36
C ARG A 69 -2.23 1.84 7.31
N ILE A 70 -1.36 1.61 6.33
CA ILE A 70 -1.10 2.56 5.23
C ILE A 70 -2.34 2.77 4.37
N CYS A 71 -3.06 1.69 4.00
CA CYS A 71 -4.27 1.80 3.16
C CYS A 71 -5.40 2.59 3.84
N ARG A 72 -5.39 2.73 5.17
CA ARG A 72 -6.39 3.53 5.89
C ARG A 72 -6.10 5.04 5.90
N LEU A 73 -4.89 5.45 5.52
CA LEU A 73 -4.54 6.87 5.41
C LEU A 73 -5.43 7.53 4.36
N THR A 74 -6.08 8.64 4.70
CA THR A 74 -7.01 9.35 3.82
C THR A 74 -6.37 9.71 2.47
N ASN A 75 -5.11 10.14 2.49
CA ASN A 75 -4.35 10.50 1.29
C ASN A 75 -4.11 9.29 0.37
N VAL A 76 -4.02 8.08 0.93
CA VAL A 76 -3.88 6.83 0.15
C VAL A 76 -5.23 6.39 -0.42
N LYS A 77 -6.33 6.54 0.34
CA LYS A 77 -7.68 6.21 -0.14
C LYS A 77 -8.09 7.01 -1.37
N GLN A 78 -7.60 8.25 -1.49
CA GLN A 78 -7.92 9.13 -2.62
C GLN A 78 -7.25 8.70 -3.94
N ILE A 79 -6.16 7.92 -3.90
CA ILE A 79 -5.40 7.51 -5.09
C ILE A 79 -6.30 6.79 -6.10
N LEU A 80 -7.18 5.89 -5.63
CA LEU A 80 -8.10 5.18 -6.52
C LEU A 80 -9.08 6.13 -7.22
N CYS A 81 -9.57 7.15 -6.51
CA CYS A 81 -10.45 8.17 -7.08
C CYS A 81 -9.71 9.00 -8.15
N ASP A 82 -8.47 9.40 -7.86
CA ASP A 82 -7.65 10.18 -8.79
C ASP A 82 -7.29 9.39 -10.04
N MET A 83 -6.88 8.12 -9.88
CA MET A 83 -6.60 7.22 -11.00
C MET A 83 -7.85 7.00 -11.85
N HIS A 84 -9.02 6.84 -11.22
CA HIS A 84 -10.29 6.68 -11.92
C HIS A 84 -10.66 7.93 -12.73
N ARG A 85 -10.57 9.14 -12.13
CA ARG A 85 -10.82 10.41 -12.83
C ARG A 85 -9.90 10.63 -14.02
N ARG A 86 -8.63 10.25 -13.92
CA ARG A 86 -7.67 10.35 -15.04
C ARG A 86 -8.01 9.46 -16.22
N LYS A 87 -8.60 8.28 -15.98
CA LYS A 87 -8.88 7.29 -17.03
C LYS A 87 -10.27 7.45 -17.66
N SER A 88 -11.22 8.06 -16.96
CA SER A 88 -12.61 8.17 -17.39
C SER A 88 -13.01 9.64 -17.63
N LYS A 89 -13.56 9.92 -18.82
CA LYS A 89 -14.07 11.27 -19.15
C LYS A 89 -15.35 11.58 -18.35
N GLY A 90 -15.52 12.85 -17.96
CA GLY A 90 -16.78 13.34 -17.36
C GLY A 90 -16.94 13.10 -15.85
N LEU A 91 -15.83 12.86 -15.12
CA LEU A 91 -15.86 12.55 -13.68
C LEU A 91 -15.33 13.69 -12.78
N ASP A 92 -15.25 14.92 -13.29
CA ASP A 92 -14.69 16.07 -12.56
C ASP A 92 -15.43 16.35 -11.23
N SER A 93 -16.72 16.03 -11.16
CA SER A 93 -17.57 16.19 -9.97
C SER A 93 -17.93 14.87 -9.25
N CYS A 94 -17.25 13.76 -9.57
CA CYS A 94 -17.55 12.45 -8.97
C CYS A 94 -17.20 12.40 -7.47
N THR A 95 -18.17 12.03 -6.62
CA THR A 95 -18.02 11.90 -5.16
C THR A 95 -18.32 10.50 -4.61
N ILE A 96 -18.66 9.53 -5.47
CA ILE A 96 -19.16 8.19 -5.09
C ILE A 96 -18.24 7.46 -4.09
N CYS A 97 -16.92 7.58 -4.25
CA CYS A 97 -15.95 6.92 -3.37
C CYS A 97 -15.90 7.49 -1.94
N PHE A 98 -16.57 8.61 -1.68
CA PHE A 98 -16.59 9.30 -0.39
C PHE A 98 -18.00 9.36 0.23
N ASP A 99 -19.00 8.79 -0.46
CA ASP A 99 -20.33 8.57 0.11
C ASP A 99 -20.28 7.35 1.04
N ASP A 100 -19.75 7.54 2.25
CA ASP A 100 -19.76 6.53 3.31
C ASP A 100 -21.20 6.33 3.83
N LYS A 101 -22.03 5.61 3.08
CA LYS A 101 -23.29 5.04 3.57
C LYS A 101 -23.16 3.53 3.70
N GLU A 102 -22.99 3.12 4.96
CA GLU A 102 -23.05 1.77 5.53
C GLU A 102 -21.75 0.94 5.50
N LEU A 103 -21.11 0.87 6.67
CA LEU A 103 -20.09 -0.12 6.98
C LEU A 103 -20.76 -1.49 7.15
N VAL A 104 -20.40 -2.45 6.28
CA VAL A 104 -20.81 -3.85 6.37
C VAL A 104 -20.54 -4.41 7.78
N GLN A 105 -21.59 -4.84 8.48
CA GLN A 105 -21.45 -5.52 9.77
C GLN A 105 -21.30 -7.03 9.56
N ILE A 106 -20.12 -7.57 9.87
CA ILE A 106 -19.91 -9.02 9.93
C ILE A 106 -20.46 -9.50 11.28
N LYS A 107 -21.56 -10.26 11.26
CA LYS A 107 -22.08 -10.94 12.45
C LYS A 107 -21.10 -12.06 12.83
N ASN A 108 -20.55 -12.01 14.04
CA ASN A 108 -19.71 -13.08 14.59
C ASN A 108 -20.47 -14.42 14.55
N ILE A 109 -19.95 -15.38 13.79
CA ILE A 109 -20.39 -16.77 13.88
C ILE A 109 -19.73 -17.33 15.14
N LYS A 110 -20.53 -17.54 16.19
CA LYS A 110 -20.07 -18.24 17.39
C LYS A 110 -19.67 -19.66 16.99
N SER A 111 -18.42 -20.02 17.31
CA SER A 111 -17.86 -21.37 17.29
C SER A 111 -18.63 -22.32 18.20
#